data_AF-A0A2E1TIR4-F1
#
_entry.id   AF-A0A2E1TIR4-F1
#
_cell.length_a   1.000
_cell.length_b   1.000
_cell.length_c   1.000
_cell.angle_alpha   90.00
_cell.angle_beta   90.00
_cell.angle_gamma   90.00
#
_symmetry.space_group_name_H-M   'P 1'
#
loop_
_entity.id
_entity.type
_entity.pdbx_description
1 polymer ?
#
loop_
_entity_poly.entity_id
_entity_poly.type
_entity_poly.pdbx_seq_one_letter_code
_entity_poly.pdbx_strand_id
1 'polypeptide(L)'
;EPSQRDLARTLGYTVVDSSTAIATHLNKILRDNAAELLSHDETQQLLDKLSQKSPKLVEDLVPGKLSLGVVTRVLQNLLGEGVSIRDIRTIMETLSEEGGKTQDPDELTALIRPKLGRMIVQGLVDMQENLPVMTLDPSLEQLLHNSLQQAGQGKGPVLEPGLAESFFKAIREALNEVEEQGHPGVLVTSPTIRPWLAKMLKHRASDLTVLSYSEIPDDQGVQVVYTVQAQNTD
;
A
#
# COMPACT_ATOMS: atom_id res chain seq x y z
N GLU A 1 4.72 -17.37 -30.94
CA GLU A 1 5.18 -18.77 -31.12
C GLU A 1 6.63 -18.95 -30.68
N PRO A 2 7.05 -20.13 -30.16
CA PRO A 2 8.45 -20.40 -29.79
C PRO A 2 9.45 -20.13 -30.92
N SER A 3 9.02 -20.29 -32.17
CA SER A 3 9.79 -20.02 -33.39
C SER A 3 10.06 -18.53 -33.65
N GLN A 4 9.35 -17.62 -32.99
CA GLN A 4 9.51 -16.17 -33.14
C GLN A 4 10.31 -15.54 -31.98
N ARG A 5 10.77 -16.34 -31.01
CA ARG A 5 11.45 -15.84 -29.81
C ARG A 5 12.73 -15.06 -30.14
N ASP A 6 13.55 -15.58 -31.04
CA ASP A 6 14.81 -14.93 -31.40
C ASP A 6 14.54 -13.61 -32.13
N LEU A 7 13.59 -13.61 -33.09
CA LEU A 7 13.16 -12.39 -33.78
C LEU A 7 12.61 -11.33 -32.83
N ALA A 8 11.79 -11.72 -31.84
CA ALA A 8 11.23 -10.80 -30.84
C ALA A 8 12.33 -10.18 -29.96
N ARG A 9 13.36 -10.95 -29.56
CA ARG A 9 14.51 -10.42 -28.83
C ARG A 9 15.32 -9.43 -29.66
N THR A 10 15.52 -9.68 -30.95
CA THR A 10 16.23 -8.75 -31.85
C THR A 10 15.49 -7.43 -32.03
N LEU A 11 14.16 -7.44 -31.88
CA LEU A 11 13.31 -6.25 -31.94
C LEU A 11 13.19 -5.51 -30.59
N GLY A 12 13.90 -5.95 -29.55
CA GLY A 12 13.90 -5.31 -28.22
C GLY A 12 12.76 -5.75 -27.29
N TYR A 13 11.97 -6.76 -27.66
CA TYR A 13 10.93 -7.28 -26.77
C TYR A 13 11.50 -8.24 -25.72
N THR A 14 10.97 -8.12 -24.50
CA THR A 14 11.24 -9.09 -23.41
C THR A 14 10.46 -10.37 -23.66
N VAL A 15 11.18 -11.46 -23.94
CA VAL A 15 10.58 -12.79 -24.16
C VAL A 15 10.62 -13.59 -22.88
N VAL A 16 9.44 -13.90 -22.33
CA VAL A 16 9.24 -14.71 -21.12
C VAL A 16 8.80 -16.12 -21.52
N ASP A 17 9.40 -17.15 -20.93
CA ASP A 17 8.97 -18.54 -21.14
C ASP A 17 7.71 -18.87 -20.33
N SER A 18 7.00 -19.92 -20.73
CA SER A 18 5.74 -20.32 -20.08
C SER A 18 5.91 -20.66 -18.61
N SER A 19 7.05 -21.22 -18.18
CA SER A 19 7.31 -21.56 -16.78
C SER A 19 7.51 -20.30 -15.95
N THR A 20 8.28 -19.32 -16.46
CA THR A 20 8.43 -18.00 -15.82
C THR A 20 7.10 -17.24 -15.77
N ALA A 21 6.28 -17.33 -16.83
CA ALA A 21 4.95 -16.71 -16.84
C ALA A 21 4.04 -17.30 -15.75
N ILE A 22 4.00 -18.64 -15.63
CA ILE A 22 3.25 -19.34 -14.56
C ILE A 22 3.77 -18.95 -13.19
N ALA A 23 5.09 -18.95 -12.99
CA ALA A 23 5.70 -18.60 -11.71
C ALA A 23 5.39 -17.15 -11.30
N THR A 24 5.45 -16.21 -12.23
CA THR A 24 5.13 -14.80 -12.00
C THR A 24 3.65 -14.62 -11.65
N HIS A 25 2.76 -15.31 -12.38
CA HIS A 25 1.32 -15.27 -12.10
C HIS A 25 0.99 -15.86 -10.73
N LEU A 26 1.59 -16.99 -10.38
CA LEU A 26 1.43 -17.60 -9.05
C LEU A 26 1.95 -16.67 -7.95
N ASN A 27 3.09 -15.99 -8.17
CA ASN A 27 3.63 -15.03 -7.22
C ASN A 27 2.67 -13.86 -7.00
N LYS A 28 2.06 -13.33 -8.08
CA LYS A 28 1.05 -12.28 -8.00
C LYS A 28 -0.15 -12.74 -7.16
N ILE A 29 -0.71 -13.92 -7.47
CA ILE A 29 -1.83 -14.48 -6.70
C ILE A 29 -1.47 -14.62 -5.20
N LEU A 30 -0.29 -15.14 -4.88
CA LEU A 30 0.14 -15.29 -3.49
C LEU A 30 0.30 -13.95 -2.78
N ARG A 31 0.80 -12.92 -3.46
CA ARG A 31 0.93 -11.56 -2.91
C ARG A 31 -0.41 -10.92 -2.66
N ASP A 32 -1.32 -11.01 -3.64
CA ASP A 32 -2.65 -10.40 -3.57
C ASP A 32 -3.49 -11.00 -2.42
N ASN A 33 -3.21 -12.27 -2.08
CA ASN A 33 -3.89 -13.01 -1.00
C ASN A 33 -3.02 -13.17 0.26
N ALA A 34 -1.86 -12.52 0.35
CA ALA A 34 -0.92 -12.73 1.46
C ALA A 34 -1.51 -12.38 2.83
N ALA A 35 -2.41 -11.38 2.87
CA ALA A 35 -3.11 -11.01 4.10
C ALA A 35 -4.05 -12.11 4.62
N GLU A 36 -4.64 -12.92 3.73
CA GLU A 36 -5.53 -14.02 4.11
C GLU A 36 -4.76 -15.27 4.54
N LEU A 37 -3.55 -15.44 4.01
CA LEU A 37 -2.64 -16.54 4.36
C LEU A 37 -1.95 -16.34 5.71
N LEU A 38 -1.92 -15.11 6.24
CA LEU A 38 -1.30 -14.81 7.52
C LEU A 38 -2.32 -15.00 8.66
N SER A 39 -2.10 -15.99 9.52
CA SER A 39 -2.90 -16.22 10.72
C SER A 39 -2.10 -15.97 12.01
N HIS A 40 -2.69 -16.34 13.15
CA HIS A 40 -2.01 -16.28 14.44
C HIS A 40 -0.76 -17.16 14.49
N ASP A 41 -0.79 -18.33 13.85
CA ASP A 41 0.32 -19.29 13.91
C ASP A 41 1.53 -18.78 13.13
N GLU A 42 1.34 -18.26 11.90
CA GLU A 42 2.41 -17.63 11.13
C GLU A 42 2.97 -16.40 11.85
N THR A 43 2.09 -15.61 12.47
CA THR A 43 2.51 -14.44 13.25
C THR A 43 3.37 -14.86 14.44
N GLN A 44 2.95 -15.88 15.19
CA GLN A 44 3.75 -16.42 16.30
C GLN A 44 5.12 -16.92 15.81
N GLN A 45 5.17 -17.66 14.70
CA GLN A 45 6.43 -18.12 14.13
C GLN A 45 7.37 -16.97 13.71
N LEU A 46 6.82 -15.86 13.20
CA LEU A 46 7.61 -14.66 12.91
C LEU A 46 8.17 -14.03 14.18
N LEU A 47 7.37 -13.95 15.25
CA LEU A 47 7.81 -13.45 16.55
C LEU A 47 8.86 -14.35 17.20
N ASP A 48 8.71 -15.67 17.11
CA ASP A 48 9.68 -16.64 17.63
C ASP A 48 11.03 -16.54 16.89
N LYS A 49 11.01 -16.30 15.58
CA LYS A 49 12.24 -16.04 14.81
C LYS A 49 12.89 -14.72 15.21
N LEU A 50 12.09 -13.68 15.49
CA LEU A 50 12.60 -12.41 15.94
C LEU A 50 13.17 -12.50 17.37
N SER A 51 12.55 -13.28 18.26
CA SER A 51 12.98 -13.43 19.66
C SER A 51 14.37 -14.04 19.79
N GLN A 52 14.80 -14.85 18.82
CA GLN A 52 16.18 -15.36 18.73
C GLN A 52 17.23 -14.24 18.62
N LYS A 53 16.86 -13.09 18.05
CA LYS A 53 17.75 -11.94 17.84
C LYS A 53 17.45 -10.76 18.78
N SER A 54 16.18 -10.56 19.13
CA SER A 54 15.68 -9.45 19.92
C SER A 54 14.63 -9.93 20.95
N PRO A 55 15.00 -10.77 21.93
CA PRO A 55 14.03 -11.39 22.83
C PRO A 55 13.25 -10.36 23.65
N LYS A 56 13.94 -9.35 24.20
CA LYS A 56 13.31 -8.27 24.98
C LYS A 56 12.25 -7.49 24.21
N LEU A 57 12.47 -7.24 22.92
CA LEU A 57 11.51 -6.51 22.09
C LEU A 57 10.20 -7.29 21.95
N VAL A 58 10.29 -8.63 21.80
CA VAL A 58 9.11 -9.49 21.66
C VAL A 58 8.40 -9.64 23.01
N GLU A 59 9.13 -9.90 24.09
CA GLU A 59 8.61 -10.07 25.46
C GLU A 59 7.90 -8.80 25.96
N ASP A 60 8.47 -7.62 25.70
CA ASP A 60 7.87 -6.34 26.11
C ASP A 60 6.61 -6.00 25.31
N LEU A 61 6.52 -6.48 24.06
CA LEU A 61 5.42 -6.17 23.16
C LEU A 61 4.23 -7.12 23.36
N VAL A 62 4.46 -8.43 23.30
CA VAL A 62 3.41 -9.47 23.34
C VAL A 62 3.69 -10.47 24.46
N PRO A 63 2.71 -10.75 25.35
CA PRO A 63 1.33 -10.22 25.39
C PRO A 63 1.20 -8.89 26.15
N GLY A 64 2.32 -8.23 26.50
CA GLY A 64 2.35 -7.09 27.42
C GLY A 64 1.61 -5.84 26.92
N LYS A 65 2.16 -5.18 25.89
CA LYS A 65 1.58 -3.93 25.33
C LYS A 65 0.47 -4.18 24.33
N LEU A 66 0.58 -5.22 23.51
CA LEU A 66 -0.38 -5.56 22.47
C LEU A 66 -0.71 -7.06 22.54
N SER A 67 -1.95 -7.40 22.21
CA SER A 67 -2.32 -8.79 22.00
C SER A 67 -1.73 -9.31 20.69
N LEU A 68 -1.48 -10.62 20.62
CA LEU A 68 -1.08 -11.28 19.36
C LEU A 68 -2.07 -10.97 18.23
N GLY A 69 -3.37 -10.87 18.52
CA GLY A 69 -4.40 -10.54 17.52
C GLY A 69 -4.25 -9.15 16.92
N VAL A 70 -3.86 -8.15 17.71
CA VAL A 70 -3.58 -6.80 17.18
C VAL A 70 -2.36 -6.83 16.27
N VAL A 71 -1.29 -7.52 16.68
CA VAL A 71 -0.08 -7.68 15.85
C VAL A 71 -0.41 -8.40 14.55
N THR A 72 -1.13 -9.53 14.60
CA THR A 72 -1.59 -10.25 13.41
C THR A 72 -2.37 -9.32 12.49
N ARG A 73 -3.31 -8.54 13.03
CA ARG A 73 -4.13 -7.63 12.22
C ARG A 73 -3.32 -6.52 11.55
N VAL A 74 -2.35 -5.94 12.24
CA VAL A 74 -1.43 -4.95 11.66
C VAL A 74 -0.62 -5.56 10.52
N LEU A 75 -0.06 -6.76 10.69
CA LEU A 75 0.69 -7.43 9.64
C LEU A 75 -0.21 -7.78 8.43
N GLN A 76 -1.46 -8.21 8.68
CA GLN A 76 -2.45 -8.44 7.63
C GLN A 76 -2.79 -7.15 6.86
N ASN A 77 -2.92 -6.02 7.56
CA ASN A 77 -3.19 -4.73 6.93
C ASN A 77 -2.03 -4.32 6.01
N LEU A 78 -0.78 -4.41 6.49
CA LEU A 78 0.41 -4.13 5.69
C LEU A 78 0.47 -5.02 4.43
N LEU A 79 0.32 -6.34 4.58
CA LEU A 79 0.28 -7.27 3.46
C LEU A 79 -0.89 -6.99 2.51
N GLY A 80 -2.03 -6.58 3.07
CA GLY A 80 -3.24 -6.26 2.32
C GLY A 80 -3.12 -5.00 1.46
N GLU A 81 -2.13 -4.16 1.73
CA GLU A 81 -1.71 -3.00 0.94
C GLU A 81 -0.42 -3.28 0.13
N GLY A 82 -0.01 -4.54 0.00
CA GLY A 82 1.19 -4.94 -0.75
C GLY A 82 2.53 -4.62 -0.06
N VAL A 83 2.51 -4.17 1.20
CA VAL A 83 3.72 -3.81 1.95
C VAL A 83 4.41 -5.05 2.50
N SER A 84 5.71 -5.17 2.24
CA SER A 84 6.51 -6.27 2.75
C SER A 84 6.65 -6.20 4.28
N ILE A 85 6.48 -7.33 4.96
CA ILE A 85 6.72 -7.47 6.40
C ILE A 85 8.09 -8.07 6.74
N ARG A 86 9.04 -8.04 5.77
CA ARG A 86 10.39 -8.59 5.95
C ARG A 86 11.19 -7.85 7.02
N ASP A 87 11.02 -6.54 7.11
CA ASP A 87 11.59 -5.74 8.19
C ASP A 87 10.71 -5.79 9.44
N ILE A 88 10.53 -7.00 9.98
CA ILE A 88 9.71 -7.23 11.17
C ILE A 88 10.24 -6.48 12.39
N ARG A 89 11.54 -6.19 12.44
CA ARG A 89 12.16 -5.43 13.52
C ARG A 89 11.58 -4.02 13.58
N THR A 90 11.64 -3.27 12.47
CA THR A 90 11.11 -1.90 12.41
C THR A 90 9.61 -1.86 12.74
N ILE A 91 8.85 -2.87 12.28
CA ILE A 91 7.43 -3.00 12.63
C ILE A 91 7.25 -3.16 14.14
N MET A 92 7.96 -4.10 14.79
CA MET A 92 7.81 -4.35 16.23
C MET A 92 8.31 -3.19 17.09
N GLU A 93 9.39 -2.52 16.69
CA GLU A 93 9.89 -1.33 17.39
C GLU A 93 8.85 -0.21 17.38
N THR A 94 8.24 0.05 16.22
CA THR A 94 7.17 1.04 16.08
C THR A 94 5.94 0.66 16.90
N LEU A 95 5.54 -0.62 16.90
CA LEU A 95 4.43 -1.11 17.72
C LEU A 95 4.71 -0.97 19.23
N SER A 96 5.96 -1.15 19.66
CA SER A 96 6.32 -0.96 21.07
C SER A 96 6.28 0.52 21.48
N GLU A 97 6.68 1.43 20.59
CA GLU A 97 6.62 2.87 20.83
C GLU A 97 5.18 3.39 20.87
N GLU A 98 4.35 2.97 19.91
CA GLU A 98 3.01 3.53 19.69
C GLU A 98 1.89 2.73 20.36
N GLY A 99 2.12 1.46 20.71
CA GLY A 99 1.11 0.59 21.32
C GLY A 99 0.57 1.08 22.67
N GLY A 100 1.33 1.93 23.38
CA GLY A 100 0.83 2.59 24.60
C GLY A 100 -0.20 3.70 24.33
N LYS A 101 -0.22 4.27 23.12
CA LYS A 101 -1.11 5.38 22.73
C LYS A 101 -2.38 4.87 22.06
N THR A 102 -2.26 3.85 21.21
CA THR A 102 -3.39 3.25 20.51
C THR A 102 -3.23 1.74 20.39
N GLN A 103 -4.38 1.05 20.43
CA GLN A 103 -4.50 -0.40 20.22
C GLN A 103 -5.25 -0.70 18.92
N ASP A 104 -5.66 0.33 18.16
CA ASP A 104 -6.35 0.18 16.90
C ASP A 104 -5.35 -0.28 15.82
N PRO A 105 -5.54 -1.47 15.23
CA PRO A 105 -4.66 -1.98 14.18
C PRO A 105 -4.56 -1.05 12.96
N ASP A 106 -5.63 -0.35 12.59
CA ASP A 106 -5.66 0.53 11.41
C ASP A 106 -4.82 1.79 11.69
N GLU A 107 -4.90 2.36 12.89
CA GLU A 107 -4.06 3.49 13.32
C GLU A 107 -2.58 3.08 13.42
N LEU A 108 -2.29 1.93 14.05
CA LEU A 108 -0.93 1.39 14.16
C LEU A 108 -0.31 1.14 12.78
N THR A 109 -1.09 0.60 11.85
CA THR A 109 -0.66 0.41 10.45
C THR A 109 -0.26 1.74 9.82
N ALA A 110 -1.06 2.80 10.03
CA ALA A 110 -0.75 4.11 9.49
C ALA A 110 0.51 4.73 10.08
N LEU A 111 0.85 4.43 11.33
CA LEU A 111 2.10 4.88 12.00
C LEU A 111 3.34 4.09 11.55
N ILE A 112 3.17 2.80 11.20
CA ILE A 112 4.26 1.94 10.73
C ILE A 112 4.69 2.27 9.30
N ARG A 113 3.73 2.51 8.40
CA ARG A 113 4.01 2.67 6.97
C ARG A 113 5.09 3.74 6.66
N PRO A 114 5.08 4.94 7.27
CA PRO A 114 6.16 5.91 7.12
C PRO A 114 7.55 5.36 7.45
N LYS A 115 7.66 4.52 8.49
CA LYS A 115 8.93 3.87 8.88
C LYS A 115 9.41 2.85 7.85
N LEU A 116 8.49 2.30 7.04
CA LEU A 116 8.78 1.39 5.94
C LEU A 116 8.87 2.09 4.58
N GLY A 117 8.79 3.43 4.52
CA GLY A 117 8.67 4.21 3.29
C GLY A 117 9.72 3.88 2.23
N ARG A 118 10.99 3.75 2.63
CA ARG A 118 12.08 3.38 1.71
C ARG A 118 11.85 2.02 1.05
N MET A 119 11.37 1.03 1.81
CA MET A 119 11.08 -0.31 1.27
C MET A 119 9.83 -0.32 0.39
N ILE A 120 8.83 0.50 0.72
CA ILE A 120 7.62 0.66 -0.10
C ILE A 120 8.00 1.26 -1.46
N VAL A 121 8.72 2.38 -1.46
CA VAL A 121 9.13 3.09 -2.68
C VAL A 121 10.07 2.26 -3.55
N GLN A 122 11.04 1.54 -2.96
CA GLN A 122 11.92 0.63 -3.69
C GLN A 122 11.19 -0.49 -4.43
N GLY A 123 9.96 -0.82 -4.03
CA GLY A 123 9.12 -1.78 -4.75
C GLY A 123 8.39 -1.20 -5.96
N LEU A 124 8.39 0.12 -6.13
CA LEU A 124 7.61 0.84 -7.13
C LEU A 124 8.47 1.43 -8.26
N VAL A 125 9.71 1.81 -7.96
CA VAL A 125 10.63 2.42 -8.93
C VAL A 125 12.03 1.86 -8.81
N ASP A 126 12.75 1.85 -9.93
CA ASP A 126 14.16 1.50 -9.97
C ASP A 126 15.01 2.57 -9.28
N MET A 127 16.17 2.16 -8.77
CA MET A 127 17.07 3.08 -8.08
C MET A 127 17.53 4.19 -9.04
N GLN A 128 17.35 5.46 -8.62
CA GLN A 128 17.72 6.71 -9.31
C GLN A 128 16.65 7.34 -10.20
N GLU A 129 15.46 6.75 -10.34
CA GLU A 129 14.34 7.39 -11.03
C GLU A 129 13.48 8.22 -10.07
N ASN A 130 12.90 9.30 -10.59
CA ASN A 130 11.83 10.01 -9.89
C ASN A 130 10.63 9.07 -9.77
N LEU A 131 9.90 9.15 -8.67
CA LEU A 131 8.65 8.43 -8.47
C LEU A 131 7.55 9.13 -9.28
N PRO A 132 7.04 8.53 -10.39
CA PRO A 132 5.89 9.07 -11.09
C PRO A 132 4.64 8.86 -10.23
N VAL A 133 3.90 9.94 -9.97
CA VAL A 133 2.73 9.90 -9.09
C VAL A 133 1.54 10.61 -9.69
N MET A 134 0.37 10.08 -9.38
CA MET A 134 -0.91 10.76 -9.48
C MET A 134 -1.17 11.49 -8.16
N THR A 135 -1.75 12.69 -8.23
CA THR A 135 -2.22 13.41 -7.05
C THR A 135 -3.72 13.69 -7.17
N LEU A 136 -4.36 14.00 -6.06
CA LEU A 136 -5.71 14.55 -6.08
C LEU A 136 -5.66 16.05 -6.37
N ASP A 137 -6.69 16.57 -7.03
CA ASP A 137 -6.91 18.01 -7.05
C ASP A 137 -7.09 18.55 -5.61
N PRO A 138 -6.48 19.70 -5.24
CA PRO A 138 -6.57 20.22 -3.87
C PRO A 138 -7.99 20.43 -3.35
N SER A 139 -8.95 20.79 -4.21
CA SER A 139 -10.34 20.98 -3.81
C SER A 139 -11.02 19.65 -3.45
N LEU A 140 -10.73 18.61 -4.23
CA LEU A 140 -11.19 17.24 -3.97
C LEU A 140 -10.54 16.70 -2.69
N GLU A 141 -9.23 16.88 -2.51
CA GLU A 141 -8.53 16.45 -1.31
C GLU A 141 -9.11 17.10 -0.04
N GLN A 142 -9.38 18.41 -0.08
CA GLN A 142 -10.01 19.14 1.02
C GLN A 142 -11.42 18.65 1.32
N LEU A 143 -12.22 18.34 0.28
CA LEU A 143 -13.57 17.79 0.44
C LEU A 143 -13.51 16.45 1.18
N LEU A 144 -12.65 15.53 0.72
CA LEU A 144 -12.47 14.22 1.34
C LEU A 144 -12.01 14.35 2.80
N HIS A 145 -11.08 15.26 3.06
CA HIS A 145 -10.59 15.54 4.40
C HIS A 145 -11.71 16.01 5.34
N ASN A 146 -12.53 16.97 4.89
CA ASN A 146 -13.65 17.50 5.67
C ASN A 146 -14.71 16.42 5.95
N SER A 147 -15.03 15.59 4.95
CA SER A 147 -15.99 14.48 5.12
C SER A 147 -15.50 13.43 6.12
N LEU A 148 -14.20 13.13 6.11
CA LEU A 148 -13.61 12.17 7.06
C LEU A 148 -13.64 12.72 8.49
N GLN A 149 -13.34 14.01 8.68
CA GLN A 149 -13.44 14.64 10.01
C GLN A 149 -14.86 14.59 10.58
N GLN A 150 -15.89 14.73 9.73
CA GLN A 150 -17.29 14.68 10.16
C GLN A 150 -17.77 13.26 10.50
N ALA A 151 -17.22 12.22 9.87
CA ALA A 151 -17.60 10.84 10.10
C ALA A 151 -17.21 10.32 11.50
N GLY A 152 -16.18 10.90 12.12
CA GLY A 152 -15.63 10.49 13.41
C GLY A 152 -14.62 9.33 13.31
N GLN A 153 -13.91 9.05 14.41
CA GLN A 153 -12.89 8.00 14.45
C GLN A 153 -13.46 6.62 14.06
N GLY A 154 -12.77 5.92 13.15
CA GLY A 154 -13.13 4.57 12.70
C GLY A 154 -14.26 4.48 11.67
N LYS A 155 -14.86 5.60 11.26
CA LYS A 155 -15.86 5.64 10.17
C LYS A 155 -15.26 6.28 8.92
N GLY A 156 -15.47 5.66 7.77
CA GLY A 156 -15.09 6.27 6.49
C GLY A 156 -15.87 7.56 6.22
N PRO A 157 -15.37 8.46 5.36
CA PRO A 157 -16.09 9.64 4.91
C PRO A 157 -17.40 9.21 4.28
N VAL A 158 -18.45 9.97 4.58
CA VAL A 158 -19.74 9.83 3.91
C VAL A 158 -19.65 10.64 2.63
N LEU A 159 -19.46 9.95 1.51
CA LEU A 159 -19.52 10.56 0.19
C LEU A 159 -20.92 10.43 -0.39
N GLU A 160 -21.38 11.48 -1.04
CA GLU A 160 -22.57 11.40 -1.87
C GLU A 160 -22.33 10.38 -3.01
N PRO A 161 -23.33 9.55 -3.37
CA PRO A 161 -23.16 8.52 -4.38
C PRO A 161 -22.62 9.04 -5.72
N GLY A 162 -23.10 10.21 -6.18
CA GLY A 162 -22.65 10.83 -7.43
C GLY A 162 -21.18 11.23 -7.40
N LEU A 163 -20.73 11.86 -6.31
CA LEU A 163 -19.31 12.19 -6.12
C LEU A 163 -18.45 10.92 -6.05
N ALA A 164 -18.91 9.88 -5.35
CA ALA A 164 -18.17 8.62 -5.27
C ALA A 164 -18.00 7.98 -6.65
N GLU A 165 -19.08 7.89 -7.44
CA GLU A 165 -19.05 7.33 -8.80
C GLU A 165 -18.13 8.13 -9.73
N SER A 166 -18.26 9.46 -9.71
CA SER A 166 -17.39 10.38 -10.44
C SER A 166 -15.91 10.20 -10.05
N PHE A 167 -15.63 10.09 -8.76
CA PHE A 167 -14.29 9.83 -8.25
C PHE A 167 -13.70 8.50 -8.73
N PHE A 168 -14.46 7.42 -8.66
CA PHE A 168 -14.00 6.11 -9.15
C PHE A 168 -13.74 6.11 -10.66
N LYS A 169 -14.58 6.80 -11.42
CA LYS A 169 -14.39 6.97 -12.85
C LYS A 169 -13.09 7.74 -13.13
N ALA A 170 -12.87 8.86 -12.46
CA ALA A 170 -11.67 9.66 -12.60
C ALA A 170 -10.39 8.90 -12.24
N ILE A 171 -10.42 8.07 -11.18
CA ILE A 171 -9.28 7.21 -10.82
C ILE A 171 -8.96 6.18 -11.91
N ARG A 172 -9.99 5.58 -12.53
CA ARG A 172 -9.79 4.61 -13.62
C ARG A 172 -9.23 5.25 -14.88
N GLU A 173 -9.74 6.42 -15.24
CA GLU A 173 -9.23 7.19 -16.37
C GLU A 173 -7.76 7.59 -16.14
N ALA A 174 -7.44 8.06 -14.93
CA ALA A 174 -6.07 8.39 -14.55
C ALA A 174 -5.14 7.16 -14.62
N LEU A 175 -5.59 6.00 -14.14
CA LEU A 175 -4.81 4.76 -14.20
C LEU A 175 -4.51 4.35 -15.63
N ASN A 176 -5.51 4.38 -16.52
CA ASN A 176 -5.32 4.03 -17.93
C ASN A 176 -4.32 4.97 -18.62
N GLU A 177 -4.46 6.28 -18.40
CA GLU A 177 -3.56 7.30 -18.99
C GLU A 177 -2.11 7.11 -18.51
N VAL A 178 -1.91 6.88 -17.20
CA VAL A 178 -0.58 6.66 -16.61
C VAL A 178 0.02 5.33 -17.09
N GLU A 179 -0.80 4.28 -17.26
CA GLU A 179 -0.36 3.00 -17.82
C GLU A 179 0.04 3.13 -19.30
N GLU A 180 -0.70 3.90 -20.11
CA GLU A 180 -0.36 4.20 -21.50
C GLU A 180 0.98 4.95 -21.63
N GLN A 181 1.34 5.75 -20.63
CA GLN A 181 2.64 6.42 -20.51
C GLN A 181 3.76 5.49 -20.01
N GLY A 182 3.44 4.23 -19.67
CA GLY A 182 4.40 3.24 -19.17
C GLY A 182 4.76 3.43 -17.69
N HIS A 183 3.96 4.18 -16.93
CA HIS A 183 4.19 4.44 -15.52
C HIS A 183 3.30 3.54 -14.62
N PRO A 184 3.75 3.20 -13.41
CA PRO A 184 2.93 2.49 -12.44
C PRO A 184 1.83 3.38 -11.85
N GLY A 185 0.69 2.77 -11.51
CA GLY A 185 -0.40 3.46 -10.81
C GLY A 185 -0.06 3.75 -9.35
N VAL A 186 0.48 4.93 -9.06
CA VAL A 186 0.76 5.39 -7.68
C VAL A 186 -0.02 6.67 -7.39
N LEU A 187 -0.95 6.64 -6.43
CA LEU A 187 -1.68 7.81 -5.94
C LEU A 187 -1.05 8.31 -4.64
N VAL A 188 -0.65 9.58 -4.60
CA VAL A 188 -0.13 10.22 -3.38
C VAL A 188 -1.16 11.19 -2.80
N THR A 189 -1.32 11.13 -1.48
CA THR A 189 -2.36 11.86 -0.76
C THR A 189 -1.96 12.18 0.69
N SER A 190 -2.77 12.94 1.42
CA SER A 190 -2.48 13.28 2.82
C SER A 190 -2.58 12.07 3.77
N PRO A 191 -1.78 12.02 4.85
CA PRO A 191 -1.78 10.91 5.80
C PRO A 191 -3.16 10.61 6.40
N THR A 192 -4.00 11.63 6.55
CA THR A 192 -5.34 11.49 7.14
C THR A 192 -6.29 10.69 6.27
N ILE A 193 -6.30 10.92 4.95
CA ILE A 193 -7.26 10.28 4.03
C ILE A 193 -6.71 9.00 3.40
N ARG A 194 -5.39 8.79 3.41
CA ARG A 194 -4.72 7.62 2.81
C ARG A 194 -5.31 6.27 3.26
N PRO A 195 -5.49 5.97 4.57
CA PRO A 195 -5.98 4.65 5.00
C PRO A 195 -7.36 4.35 4.43
N TRP A 196 -8.23 5.36 4.39
CA TRP A 196 -9.56 5.22 3.83
C TRP A 196 -9.51 5.03 2.30
N LEU A 197 -8.74 5.85 1.58
CA LEU A 197 -8.57 5.74 0.13
C LEU A 197 -8.02 4.36 -0.26
N ALA A 198 -7.00 3.87 0.42
CA ALA A 198 -6.40 2.56 0.18
C ALA A 198 -7.45 1.43 0.31
N LYS A 199 -8.23 1.44 1.41
CA LYS A 199 -9.28 0.44 1.65
C LYS A 199 -10.41 0.51 0.62
N MET A 200 -10.81 1.72 0.25
CA MET A 200 -11.91 1.96 -0.67
C MET A 200 -11.55 1.63 -2.12
N LEU A 201 -10.31 1.91 -2.54
CA LEU A 201 -9.83 1.66 -3.90
C LEU A 201 -9.35 0.22 -4.13
N LYS A 202 -8.98 -0.53 -3.08
CA LYS A 202 -8.48 -1.92 -3.16
C LYS A 202 -9.28 -2.83 -4.10
N HIS A 203 -10.62 -2.78 -4.03
CA HIS A 203 -11.48 -3.65 -4.86
C HIS A 203 -11.81 -3.07 -6.24
N ARG A 204 -11.58 -1.76 -6.45
CA ARG A 204 -11.97 -1.07 -7.69
C ARG A 204 -10.79 -0.76 -8.61
N ALA A 205 -9.57 -0.79 -8.05
CA ALA A 205 -8.30 -0.54 -8.70
C ALA A 205 -7.20 -1.36 -7.99
N SER A 206 -7.12 -2.66 -8.27
CA SER A 206 -6.19 -3.58 -7.60
C SER A 206 -4.72 -3.29 -7.89
N ASP A 207 -4.42 -2.70 -9.05
CA ASP A 207 -3.05 -2.36 -9.45
C ASP A 207 -2.64 -0.95 -8.98
N LEU A 208 -3.52 -0.22 -8.28
CA LEU A 208 -3.23 1.10 -7.71
C LEU A 208 -2.57 0.96 -6.34
N THR A 209 -1.39 1.57 -6.19
CA THR A 209 -0.76 1.78 -4.89
C THR A 209 -1.11 3.17 -4.36
N VAL A 210 -1.62 3.25 -3.14
CA VAL A 210 -1.92 4.53 -2.48
C VAL A 210 -0.86 4.82 -1.40
N LEU A 211 -0.18 5.95 -1.51
CA LEU A 211 0.86 6.40 -0.58
C LEU A 211 0.47 7.71 0.10
N SER A 212 0.95 7.92 1.32
CA SER A 212 0.93 9.26 1.91
C SER A 212 2.21 10.03 1.59
N TYR A 213 2.16 11.36 1.60
CA TYR A 213 3.36 12.19 1.47
C TYR A 213 4.44 11.82 2.51
N SER A 214 4.04 11.39 3.71
CA SER A 214 4.94 10.95 4.79
C SER A 214 5.59 9.58 4.59
N GLU A 215 5.17 8.83 3.58
CA GLU A 215 5.74 7.51 3.24
C GLU A 215 6.85 7.62 2.17
N ILE A 216 7.00 8.79 1.55
CA ILE A 216 8.02 9.04 0.54
C ILE A 216 9.28 9.56 1.25
N PRO A 217 10.45 8.90 1.10
CA PRO A 217 11.70 9.37 1.67
C PRO A 217 12.07 10.78 1.14
N ASP A 218 12.68 11.61 1.98
CA ASP A 218 13.09 12.98 1.60
C ASP A 218 14.10 13.02 0.43
N ASP A 219 14.86 11.94 0.23
CA ASP A 219 15.82 11.78 -0.86
C ASP A 219 15.20 11.23 -2.15
N GLN A 220 13.91 10.89 -2.15
CA GLN A 220 13.20 10.41 -3.33
C GLN A 220 12.60 11.58 -4.11
N GLY A 221 13.09 11.79 -5.34
CA GLY A 221 12.46 12.72 -6.28
C GLY A 221 11.05 12.27 -6.65
N VAL A 222 10.10 13.21 -6.72
CA VAL A 222 8.70 12.97 -7.09
C VAL A 222 8.38 13.73 -8.36
N GLN A 223 7.70 13.06 -9.30
CA GLN A 223 7.20 13.67 -10.53
C GLN A 223 5.70 13.46 -10.63
N VAL A 224 4.93 14.55 -10.63
CA VAL A 224 3.48 14.46 -10.84
C VAL A 224 3.21 14.21 -12.32
N VAL A 225 2.66 13.05 -12.66
CA VAL A 225 2.31 12.66 -14.03
C VAL A 225 0.83 12.87 -14.35
N TYR A 226 -0.02 12.92 -13.31
CA TYR A 226 -1.45 13.14 -13.47
C TYR A 226 -2.05 13.80 -12.22
N THR A 227 -3.10 14.60 -12.41
CA THR A 227 -3.91 15.15 -11.31
C THR A 227 -5.36 14.73 -11.48
N VAL A 228 -5.86 13.95 -10.53
CA VAL A 228 -7.21 13.41 -10.53
C VAL A 228 -8.21 14.48 -10.12
N GLN A 229 -9.15 14.75 -11.02
CA GLN A 229 -10.26 15.69 -10.79
C GLN A 229 -11.58 14.91 -10.82
N ALA A 230 -12.44 15.16 -9.83
CA ALA A 230 -13.78 14.60 -9.79
C ALA A 230 -14.77 15.74 -9.50
N GLN A 231 -15.82 15.83 -10.31
CA GLN A 231 -16.89 16.82 -10.14
C GLN A 231 -18.17 16.12 -9.68
N ASN A 232 -18.92 16.77 -8.78
CA ASN A 232 -20.28 16.31 -8.49
C ASN A 232 -21.10 16.52 -9.76
N THR A 233 -21.68 15.43 -10.28
CA THR A 233 -22.62 15.54 -11.41
C THR A 233 -23.99 15.72 -10.76
N ASP A 234 -24.47 16.96 -10.72
CA ASP A 234 -25.85 17.28 -10.29
C ASP A 234 -26.89 16.62 -11.22
#